data_AF-W7UEQ6-F1
#
_entry.id   AF-W7UEQ6-F1
#
_cell.length_a   1.000
_cell.length_b   1.000
_cell.length_c   1.000
_cell.angle_alpha   90.00
_cell.angle_beta   90.00
_cell.angle_gamma   90.00
#
_symmetry.space_group_name_H-M   'P 1'
#
loop_
_entity.id
_entity.type
_entity.pdbx_description
1 polymer ?
#
loop_
_entity_poly.entity_id
_entity_poly.type
_entity_poly.pdbx_seq_one_letter_code
_entity_poly.pdbx_strand_id
1 'polypeptide(L)'
;MFGKKTVPENAKEAEAIRKNKVSDSIFLFIAVFMTLISAFTYVMVGVGLITTIMIVIWALALLQCVIKGRKRFFELMILFSIAVTIILFFLLTAAKGFRSTTSWKYNAQRKYVDLIHNGHSDCFPDKLPDDISDYSIEYLPSFLQGTGHFRVHFKTSAEQIARYENEYSAQAIYTIPLSDFNDSRRVQVKEISPKASATYEGDSTLDVSYDNKFWEGHENNSTVYFISAVHNWNHPHSGAVIINKTEKMVEFTHLG
;
A
#
# COMPACT_ATOMS: atom_id res chain seq x y z
N MET A 1 -5.46 -37.17 -10.17
CA MET A 1 -5.80 -38.38 -9.38
C MET A 1 -6.80 -37.99 -8.30
N PHE A 2 -8.10 -38.18 -8.53
CA PHE A 2 -9.12 -37.91 -7.50
C PHE A 2 -9.21 -39.13 -6.56
N GLY A 3 -8.83 -38.96 -5.28
CA GLY A 3 -8.84 -40.05 -4.31
C GLY A 3 -10.24 -40.60 -4.04
N LYS A 4 -10.32 -41.87 -3.61
CA LYS A 4 -11.59 -42.58 -3.34
C LYS A 4 -12.45 -41.81 -2.32
N LYS A 5 -13.76 -41.71 -2.57
CA LYS A 5 -14.76 -41.17 -1.63
C LYS A 5 -14.79 -42.03 -0.37
N THR A 6 -14.93 -41.39 0.79
CA THR A 6 -15.04 -42.09 2.07
C THR A 6 -16.43 -42.70 2.21
N VAL A 7 -16.49 -44.02 2.43
CA VAL A 7 -17.74 -44.78 2.62
C VAL A 7 -18.01 -44.93 4.12
N PRO A 8 -19.20 -44.55 4.63
CA PRO A 8 -19.54 -44.71 6.05
C PRO A 8 -19.74 -46.18 6.42
N GLU A 9 -19.25 -46.60 7.59
CA GLU A 9 -19.44 -47.97 8.10
C GLU A 9 -20.73 -48.10 8.95
N ASN A 10 -21.25 -46.99 9.45
CA ASN A 10 -22.46 -46.94 10.27
C ASN A 10 -23.15 -45.56 10.17
N ALA A 11 -24.35 -45.45 10.74
CA ALA A 11 -25.14 -44.21 10.72
C ALA A 11 -24.43 -43.02 11.39
N LYS A 12 -23.67 -43.27 12.48
CA LYS A 12 -22.91 -42.23 13.19
C LYS A 12 -21.80 -41.65 12.32
N GLU A 13 -21.09 -42.48 11.55
CA GLU A 13 -20.09 -42.02 10.58
C GLU A 13 -20.73 -41.27 9.40
N ALA A 14 -21.89 -41.73 8.91
CA ALA A 14 -22.61 -41.04 7.86
C ALA A 14 -23.03 -39.62 8.29
N GLU A 15 -23.51 -39.47 9.53
CA GLU A 15 -23.83 -38.17 10.11
C GLU A 15 -22.60 -37.29 10.28
N ALA A 16 -21.48 -37.84 10.77
CA ALA A 16 -20.23 -37.11 10.92
C ALA A 16 -19.69 -36.61 9.56
N ILE A 17 -19.73 -37.46 8.52
CA ILE A 17 -19.37 -37.06 7.15
C ILE A 17 -20.27 -35.94 6.65
N ARG A 18 -21.59 -36.01 6.89
CA ARG A 18 -22.55 -34.97 6.50
C ARG A 18 -22.24 -33.63 7.18
N LYS A 19 -22.05 -33.63 8.51
CA LYS A 19 -21.71 -32.42 9.28
C LYS A 19 -20.39 -31.80 8.81
N ASN A 20 -19.35 -32.63 8.65
CA ASN A 20 -18.06 -32.18 8.10
C ASN A 20 -18.22 -31.53 6.72
N LYS A 21 -18.96 -32.16 5.80
CA LYS A 21 -19.17 -31.62 4.45
C LYS A 21 -19.85 -30.26 4.48
N VAL A 22 -20.90 -30.08 5.29
CA VAL A 22 -21.58 -28.78 5.42
C VAL A 22 -20.61 -27.71 5.91
N SER A 23 -19.85 -28.00 6.98
CA SER A 23 -18.85 -27.06 7.50
C SER A 23 -17.77 -26.75 6.47
N ASP A 24 -17.21 -27.77 5.82
CA ASP A 24 -16.17 -27.60 4.80
C ASP A 24 -16.68 -26.79 3.60
N SER A 25 -17.95 -26.95 3.22
CA SER A 25 -18.58 -26.14 2.17
C SER A 25 -18.73 -24.67 2.56
N ILE A 26 -19.08 -24.38 3.81
CA ILE A 26 -19.15 -23.00 4.32
C ILE A 26 -17.76 -22.34 4.26
N PHE A 27 -16.74 -23.00 4.80
CA PHE A 27 -15.36 -22.47 4.75
C PHE A 27 -14.83 -22.38 3.33
N LEU A 28 -15.21 -23.31 2.43
CA LEU A 28 -14.84 -23.24 1.02
C LEU A 28 -15.43 -22.00 0.35
N PHE A 29 -16.70 -21.69 0.62
CA PHE A 29 -17.33 -20.47 0.13
C PHE A 29 -16.60 -19.22 0.61
N ILE A 30 -16.25 -19.16 1.91
CA ILE A 30 -15.45 -18.06 2.47
C ILE A 30 -14.09 -17.96 1.78
N ALA A 31 -13.38 -19.08 1.61
CA ALA A 31 -12.08 -19.11 0.95
C ALA A 31 -12.14 -18.64 -0.50
N VAL A 32 -13.18 -19.04 -1.26
CA VAL A 32 -13.41 -18.56 -2.63
C VAL A 32 -13.65 -17.04 -2.65
N PHE A 33 -14.48 -16.53 -1.75
CA PHE A 33 -14.73 -15.09 -1.64
C PHE A 33 -13.46 -14.30 -1.30
N MET A 34 -12.68 -14.78 -0.31
CA MET A 34 -11.39 -14.18 0.03
C MET A 34 -10.38 -14.25 -1.13
N THR A 35 -10.40 -15.32 -1.93
CA THR A 35 -9.57 -15.46 -3.13
C THR A 35 -9.90 -14.39 -4.15
N LEU A 36 -11.19 -14.12 -4.38
CA LEU A 36 -11.63 -13.08 -5.33
C LEU A 36 -11.17 -11.69 -4.89
N ILE A 37 -11.34 -11.36 -3.61
CA ILE A 37 -10.86 -10.07 -3.06
C ILE A 37 -9.34 -9.97 -3.20
N SER A 38 -8.59 -10.99 -2.78
CA SER A 38 -7.12 -10.97 -2.83
C SER A 38 -6.60 -10.91 -4.27
N ALA A 39 -7.23 -11.61 -5.20
CA ALA A 39 -6.89 -11.57 -6.62
C ALA A 39 -7.18 -10.17 -7.21
N PHE A 40 -8.32 -9.57 -6.88
CA PHE A 40 -8.65 -8.21 -7.29
C PHE A 40 -7.60 -7.21 -6.78
N THR A 41 -7.26 -7.27 -5.49
CA THR A 41 -6.22 -6.41 -4.91
C THR A 41 -4.85 -6.64 -5.57
N TYR A 42 -4.48 -7.88 -5.85
CA TYR A 42 -3.23 -8.18 -6.55
C TYR A 42 -3.18 -7.60 -7.97
N VAL A 43 -4.26 -7.75 -8.73
CA VAL A 43 -4.34 -7.21 -10.10
C VAL A 43 -4.30 -5.68 -10.07
N MET A 44 -5.16 -5.05 -9.26
CA MET A 44 -5.36 -3.61 -9.25
C MET A 44 -4.24 -2.84 -8.55
N VAL A 45 -3.70 -3.35 -7.45
CA VAL A 45 -2.70 -2.65 -6.61
C VAL A 45 -1.30 -3.25 -6.78
N GLY A 46 -1.21 -4.56 -7.02
CA GLY A 46 0.07 -5.28 -7.08
C GLY A 46 0.50 -5.91 -5.75
N VAL A 47 -0.37 -5.98 -4.74
CA VAL A 47 -0.05 -6.54 -3.40
C VAL A 47 -0.79 -7.85 -3.14
N GLY A 48 -0.26 -8.64 -2.20
CA GLY A 48 -0.99 -9.78 -1.62
C GLY A 48 -0.85 -11.10 -2.38
N LEU A 49 0.12 -11.24 -3.30
CA LEU A 49 0.36 -12.49 -4.03
C LEU A 49 0.52 -13.71 -3.10
N ILE A 50 1.32 -13.56 -2.04
CA ILE A 50 1.55 -14.64 -1.06
C ILE A 50 0.25 -15.01 -0.35
N THR A 51 -0.52 -14.01 0.10
CA THR A 51 -1.83 -14.20 0.73
C THR A 51 -2.80 -14.91 -0.22
N THR A 52 -2.85 -14.51 -1.50
CA THR A 52 -3.65 -15.17 -2.54
C THR A 52 -3.27 -16.65 -2.66
N ILE A 53 -1.97 -16.98 -2.74
CA ILE A 53 -1.50 -18.37 -2.83
C ILE A 53 -1.94 -19.18 -1.61
N MET A 54 -1.79 -18.63 -0.40
CA MET A 54 -2.20 -19.31 0.84
C MET A 54 -3.71 -19.60 0.85
N ILE A 55 -4.54 -18.62 0.46
CA ILE A 55 -6.00 -18.79 0.39
C ILE A 55 -6.36 -19.85 -0.66
N VAL A 56 -5.72 -19.84 -1.84
CA VAL A 56 -5.96 -20.83 -2.90
C VAL A 56 -5.60 -22.25 -2.43
N ILE A 57 -4.44 -22.43 -1.79
CA ILE A 57 -4.02 -23.74 -1.25
C ILE A 57 -5.06 -24.23 -0.22
N TRP A 58 -5.52 -23.34 0.67
CA TRP A 58 -6.53 -23.68 1.66
C TRP A 58 -7.88 -24.03 1.02
N ALA A 59 -8.33 -23.26 0.02
CA ALA A 59 -9.55 -23.53 -0.73
C ALA A 59 -9.48 -24.90 -1.44
N LEU A 60 -8.34 -25.25 -2.04
CA LEU A 60 -8.13 -26.56 -2.66
C LEU A 60 -8.17 -27.69 -1.62
N ALA A 61 -7.58 -27.49 -0.43
CA ALA A 61 -7.65 -28.46 0.65
C ALA A 61 -9.09 -28.67 1.14
N LEU A 62 -9.87 -27.60 1.30
CA LEU A 62 -11.29 -27.66 1.66
C LEU A 62 -12.11 -28.36 0.57
N LEU A 63 -11.88 -28.05 -0.71
CA LEU A 63 -12.54 -28.70 -1.84
C LEU A 63 -12.29 -30.22 -1.82
N GLN A 64 -11.05 -30.64 -1.56
CA GLN A 64 -10.74 -32.07 -1.40
C GLN A 64 -11.48 -32.71 -0.21
N CYS A 65 -11.62 -32.00 0.92
CA CYS A 65 -12.36 -32.47 2.08
C CYS A 65 -13.87 -32.62 1.77
N VAL A 66 -14.47 -31.68 1.05
CA VAL A 66 -15.88 -31.75 0.60
C VAL A 66 -16.10 -32.96 -0.32
N ILE A 67 -15.20 -33.18 -1.30
CA ILE A 67 -15.33 -34.28 -2.27
C ILE A 67 -15.18 -35.65 -1.59
N LYS A 68 -14.14 -35.81 -0.77
CA LYS A 68 -13.83 -37.11 -0.13
C LYS A 68 -14.74 -37.40 1.06
N GLY A 69 -15.09 -36.38 1.85
CA GLY A 69 -15.71 -36.51 3.16
C GLY A 69 -14.69 -36.87 4.25
N ARG A 70 -15.01 -36.55 5.51
CA ARG A 70 -14.20 -36.90 6.68
C ARG A 70 -15.06 -37.57 7.76
N LYS A 71 -14.56 -38.65 8.36
CA LYS A 71 -15.28 -39.43 9.38
C LYS A 71 -15.08 -38.95 10.82
N ARG A 72 -13.94 -38.32 11.13
CA ARG A 72 -13.52 -37.97 12.50
C ARG A 72 -13.01 -36.52 12.60
N PHE A 73 -12.77 -36.06 13.84
CA PHE A 73 -12.16 -34.75 14.17
C PHE A 73 -12.96 -33.52 13.72
N PHE A 74 -14.29 -33.60 13.71
CA PHE A 74 -15.15 -32.48 13.32
C PHE A 74 -14.83 -31.19 14.10
N GLU A 75 -14.80 -31.27 15.44
CA GLU A 75 -14.56 -30.12 16.32
C GLU A 75 -13.17 -29.50 16.11
N LEU A 76 -12.13 -30.34 16.06
CA LEU A 76 -10.76 -29.88 15.83
C LEU A 76 -10.58 -29.22 14.45
N MET A 77 -11.21 -29.78 13.41
CA MET A 77 -11.14 -29.22 12.06
C MET A 77 -11.92 -27.91 11.93
N ILE A 78 -13.02 -27.76 12.65
CA ILE A 78 -13.73 -26.47 12.75
C ILE A 78 -12.83 -25.43 13.39
N LEU A 79 -12.25 -25.74 14.57
CA LEU A 79 -11.36 -24.81 15.27
C LEU A 79 -10.16 -24.41 14.39
N PHE A 80 -9.55 -25.38 13.70
CA PHE A 80 -8.49 -25.11 12.74
C PHE A 80 -8.95 -24.19 11.59
N SER A 81 -10.13 -24.45 11.01
CA SER A 81 -10.66 -23.63 9.91
C SER A 81 -10.98 -22.21 10.35
N ILE A 82 -11.52 -22.03 11.57
CA ILE A 82 -11.73 -20.72 12.18
C ILE A 82 -10.39 -19.99 12.37
N ALA A 83 -9.39 -20.65 12.94
CA ALA A 83 -8.07 -20.07 13.16
C ALA A 83 -7.41 -19.63 11.83
N VAL A 84 -7.43 -20.50 10.80
CA VAL A 84 -6.92 -20.17 9.47
C VAL A 84 -7.70 -19.01 8.86
N THR A 85 -9.03 -18.97 9.00
CA THR A 85 -9.86 -17.86 8.52
C THR A 85 -9.44 -16.55 9.17
N ILE A 86 -9.27 -16.52 10.49
CA ILE A 86 -8.85 -15.32 11.23
C ILE A 86 -7.47 -14.85 10.75
N ILE A 87 -6.50 -15.77 10.63
CA ILE A 87 -5.14 -15.46 10.17
C ILE A 87 -5.16 -14.91 8.74
N LEU A 88 -5.85 -15.57 7.82
CA LEU A 88 -5.92 -15.13 6.43
C LEU A 88 -6.69 -13.82 6.29
N PHE A 89 -7.72 -13.60 7.10
CA PHE A 89 -8.46 -12.34 7.12
C PHE A 89 -7.57 -11.20 7.60
N PHE A 90 -6.84 -11.40 8.70
CA PHE A 90 -5.83 -10.45 9.18
C PHE A 90 -4.79 -10.14 8.10
N LEU A 91 -4.23 -11.17 7.45
CA LEU A 91 -3.27 -10.98 6.36
C LEU A 91 -3.89 -10.26 5.16
N LEU A 92 -5.17 -10.46 4.86
CA LEU A 92 -5.87 -9.79 3.78
C LEU A 92 -6.01 -8.28 4.06
N THR A 93 -6.42 -7.92 5.28
CA THR A 93 -6.69 -6.54 5.69
C THR A 93 -5.44 -5.77 6.14
N ALA A 94 -4.35 -6.46 6.49
CA ALA A 94 -3.11 -5.80 6.88
C ALA A 94 -2.58 -4.88 5.76
N ALA A 95 -2.10 -3.71 6.16
CA ALA A 95 -1.41 -2.76 5.29
C ALA A 95 -0.18 -3.42 4.66
N LYS A 96 -0.06 -3.34 3.34
CA LYS A 96 1.05 -3.92 2.58
C LYS A 96 1.72 -2.84 1.77
N GLY A 97 3.03 -2.76 1.88
CA GLY A 97 3.83 -1.93 0.98
C GLY A 97 3.81 -2.49 -0.45
N PHE A 98 4.08 -1.61 -1.41
CA PHE A 98 4.27 -1.99 -2.80
C PHE A 98 5.26 -1.08 -3.49
N ARG A 99 5.81 -1.59 -4.59
CA ARG A 99 6.50 -0.80 -5.60
C ARG A 99 5.97 -1.22 -6.97
N SER A 100 5.71 -0.27 -7.85
CA SER A 100 5.21 -0.56 -9.19
C SER A 100 5.74 0.44 -10.21
N THR A 101 6.00 -0.04 -11.42
CA THR A 101 6.32 0.78 -12.60
C THR A 101 5.14 0.80 -13.59
N THR A 102 3.95 0.40 -13.14
CA THR A 102 2.76 0.26 -13.98
C THR A 102 1.77 1.39 -13.72
N SER A 103 1.78 2.42 -14.57
CA SER A 103 1.03 3.66 -14.35
C SER A 103 -0.50 3.51 -14.33
N TRP A 104 -1.08 2.56 -15.08
CA TRP A 104 -2.55 2.39 -15.09
C TRP A 104 -3.12 1.96 -13.73
N LYS A 105 -2.28 1.42 -12.83
CA LYS A 105 -2.68 1.03 -11.47
C LYS A 105 -2.77 2.20 -10.50
N TYR A 106 -2.26 3.38 -10.88
CA TYR A 106 -2.12 4.55 -10.03
C TYR A 106 -3.38 4.86 -9.22
N ASN A 107 -4.54 4.98 -9.88
CA ASN A 107 -5.79 5.35 -9.19
C ASN A 107 -6.23 4.30 -8.16
N ALA A 108 -6.02 3.01 -8.45
CA ALA A 108 -6.34 1.96 -7.49
C ALA A 108 -5.33 1.90 -6.34
N GLN A 109 -4.06 2.16 -6.63
CA GLN A 109 -2.99 2.23 -5.63
C GLN A 109 -3.15 3.41 -4.68
N ARG A 110 -3.48 4.61 -5.20
CA ARG A 110 -3.79 5.79 -4.39
C ARG A 110 -4.98 5.52 -3.48
N LYS A 111 -6.10 5.02 -4.02
CA LYS A 111 -7.28 4.65 -3.21
C LYS A 111 -6.97 3.57 -2.17
N TYR A 112 -6.10 2.62 -2.49
CA TYR A 112 -5.65 1.62 -1.52
C TYR A 112 -4.90 2.27 -0.35
N VAL A 113 -4.02 3.24 -0.62
CA VAL A 113 -3.32 4.00 0.43
C VAL A 113 -4.32 4.83 1.25
N ASP A 114 -5.24 5.54 0.61
CA ASP A 114 -6.30 6.34 1.26
C ASP A 114 -7.22 5.50 2.17
N LEU A 115 -7.48 4.24 1.81
CA LEU A 115 -8.29 3.32 2.64
C LEU A 115 -7.55 2.85 3.89
N ILE A 116 -6.22 2.78 3.83
CA ILE A 116 -5.37 2.30 4.93
C ILE A 116 -4.96 3.46 5.85
N HIS A 117 -4.76 4.65 5.29
CA HIS A 117 -4.45 5.87 6.02
C HIS A 117 -5.54 6.90 5.75
N ASN A 118 -6.26 7.33 6.79
CA ASN A 118 -7.26 8.41 6.71
C ASN A 118 -6.64 9.80 6.40
N GLY A 119 -5.37 9.87 6.02
CA GLY A 119 -4.68 11.08 5.59
C GLY A 119 -4.74 11.18 4.07
N HIS A 120 -5.65 12.01 3.57
CA HIS A 120 -5.61 12.42 2.17
C HIS A 120 -4.29 13.14 1.92
N SER A 121 -3.42 12.62 1.07
CA SER A 121 -2.20 13.34 0.69
C SER A 121 -2.57 14.36 -0.39
N ASP A 122 -2.92 15.57 0.03
CA ASP A 122 -3.40 16.66 -0.85
C ASP A 122 -2.43 17.02 -1.99
N CYS A 123 -1.17 16.61 -1.91
CA CYS A 123 -0.17 16.89 -2.94
C CYS A 123 -0.24 15.96 -4.16
N PHE A 124 -1.01 14.86 -4.14
CA PHE A 124 -1.01 13.89 -5.25
C PHE A 124 -2.07 14.21 -6.31
N PRO A 125 -1.75 14.14 -7.61
CA PRO A 125 -2.71 14.46 -8.66
C PRO A 125 -3.83 13.41 -8.76
N ASP A 126 -5.06 13.81 -9.08
CA ASP A 126 -6.19 12.89 -9.28
C ASP A 126 -6.07 12.00 -10.51
N LYS A 127 -5.32 12.46 -11.51
CA LYS A 127 -5.04 11.72 -12.72
C LYS A 127 -3.60 11.98 -13.13
N LEU A 128 -2.89 10.92 -13.53
CA LEU A 128 -1.60 11.07 -14.19
C LEU A 128 -1.77 11.70 -15.59
N PRO A 129 -0.79 12.50 -16.04
CA PRO A 129 -0.72 12.93 -17.44
C PRO A 129 -0.65 11.73 -18.38
N ASP A 130 -1.13 11.90 -19.61
CA ASP A 130 -1.14 10.80 -20.59
C ASP A 130 0.27 10.54 -21.18
N ASP A 131 1.19 11.50 -21.05
CA ASP A 131 2.53 11.56 -21.66
C ASP A 131 3.67 11.27 -20.67
N ILE A 132 3.47 10.34 -19.74
CA ILE A 132 4.48 10.02 -18.72
C ILE A 132 5.51 8.99 -19.17
N SER A 133 6.73 9.14 -18.67
CA SER A 133 7.81 8.15 -18.77
C SER A 133 8.55 8.02 -17.43
N ASP A 134 9.37 6.97 -17.30
CA ASP A 134 10.15 6.71 -16.07
C ASP A 134 9.29 6.70 -14.79
N TYR A 135 8.10 6.09 -14.90
CA TYR A 135 7.13 6.07 -13.80
C TYR A 135 7.52 5.05 -12.73
N SER A 136 7.51 5.49 -11.48
CA SER A 136 7.49 4.61 -10.32
C SER A 136 6.54 5.11 -9.25
N ILE A 137 5.90 4.17 -8.58
CA ILE A 137 5.13 4.42 -7.36
C ILE A 137 5.60 3.46 -6.28
N GLU A 138 5.74 3.97 -5.08
CA GLU A 138 6.13 3.19 -3.91
C GLU A 138 5.31 3.60 -2.71
N TYR A 139 4.92 2.59 -1.93
CA TYR A 139 4.25 2.74 -0.67
C TYR A 139 4.90 1.83 0.36
N LEU A 140 5.21 2.38 1.51
CA LEU A 140 5.64 1.69 2.70
C LEU A 140 4.69 2.09 3.83
N PRO A 141 3.85 1.20 4.38
CA PRO A 141 2.97 1.55 5.47
C PRO A 141 3.76 1.85 6.74
N SER A 142 3.29 2.83 7.51
CA SER A 142 3.79 3.07 8.87
C SER A 142 3.54 1.83 9.74
N PHE A 143 4.57 1.37 10.46
CA PHE A 143 4.47 0.19 11.31
C PHE A 143 5.24 0.37 12.61
N LEU A 144 4.52 0.27 13.74
CA LEU A 144 5.05 0.54 15.08
C LEU A 144 5.68 1.94 15.17
N GLN A 145 7.01 2.01 15.31
CA GLN A 145 7.78 3.25 15.37
C GLN A 145 8.38 3.66 14.02
N GLY A 146 8.18 2.84 12.97
CA GLY A 146 8.67 3.15 11.63
C GLY A 146 7.73 4.09 10.89
N THR A 147 8.25 5.22 10.44
CA THR A 147 7.55 6.16 9.56
C THR A 147 7.45 5.59 8.16
N GLY A 148 6.23 5.40 7.68
CA GLY A 148 5.94 5.00 6.32
C GLY A 148 6.06 6.15 5.33
N HIS A 149 5.95 5.83 4.04
CA HIS A 149 5.86 6.84 3.00
C HIS A 149 5.01 6.36 1.83
N PHE A 150 4.47 7.31 1.08
CA PHE A 150 3.88 7.10 -0.23
C PHE A 150 4.54 8.07 -1.20
N ARG A 151 5.02 7.59 -2.34
CA ARG A 151 5.69 8.41 -3.34
C ARG A 151 5.38 7.97 -4.76
N VAL A 152 5.29 8.94 -5.66
CA VAL A 152 5.03 8.74 -7.09
C VAL A 152 5.96 9.67 -7.86
N HIS A 153 6.76 9.13 -8.76
CA HIS A 153 7.61 9.93 -9.63
C HIS A 153 7.49 9.53 -11.09
N PHE A 154 7.73 10.49 -11.97
CA PHE A 154 7.74 10.31 -13.41
C PHE A 154 8.35 11.54 -14.11
N LYS A 155 8.64 11.39 -15.40
CA LYS A 155 8.91 12.49 -16.34
C LYS A 155 7.67 12.76 -17.21
N THR A 156 7.44 14.01 -17.59
CA THR A 156 6.30 14.43 -18.44
C THR A 156 6.69 15.64 -19.30
N SER A 157 5.75 16.26 -20.02
CA SER A 157 5.99 17.45 -20.84
C SER A 157 6.39 18.68 -20.02
N ALA A 158 7.09 19.62 -20.68
CA ALA A 158 7.49 20.87 -20.05
C ALA A 158 6.26 21.72 -19.66
N GLU A 159 5.22 21.67 -20.46
CA GLU A 159 3.94 22.31 -20.22
C GLU A 159 3.29 21.79 -18.93
N GLN A 160 3.30 20.47 -18.72
CA GLN A 160 2.75 19.87 -17.52
C GLN A 160 3.59 20.17 -16.28
N ILE A 161 4.92 20.18 -16.41
CA ILE A 161 5.83 20.57 -15.32
C ILE A 161 5.62 22.03 -14.92
N ALA A 162 5.47 22.94 -15.88
CA ALA A 162 5.17 24.34 -15.59
C ALA A 162 3.81 24.51 -14.90
N ARG A 163 2.81 23.68 -15.25
CA ARG A 163 1.52 23.66 -14.54
C ARG A 163 1.69 23.23 -13.08
N TYR A 164 2.37 22.12 -12.83
CA TYR A 164 2.63 21.65 -11.47
C TYR A 164 3.43 22.68 -10.66
N GLU A 165 4.47 23.29 -11.23
CA GLU A 165 5.21 24.34 -10.54
C GLU A 165 4.30 25.51 -10.15
N ASN A 166 3.51 26.03 -11.08
CA ASN A 166 2.60 27.16 -10.79
C ASN A 166 1.57 26.80 -9.71
N GLU A 167 1.04 25.58 -9.74
CA GLU A 167 0.06 25.09 -8.77
C GLU A 167 0.66 24.92 -7.37
N TYR A 168 1.79 24.21 -7.26
CA TYR A 168 2.36 23.83 -5.97
C TYR A 168 3.19 24.95 -5.33
N SER A 169 3.84 25.81 -6.13
CA SER A 169 4.54 26.99 -5.58
C SER A 169 3.59 27.96 -4.89
N ALA A 170 2.36 28.11 -5.39
CA ALA A 170 1.33 28.95 -4.77
C ALA A 170 0.85 28.38 -3.41
N GLN A 171 0.81 27.06 -3.29
CA GLN A 171 0.36 26.36 -2.09
C GLN A 171 1.46 26.21 -1.04
N ALA A 172 2.72 26.17 -1.47
CA ALA A 172 3.84 25.79 -0.63
C ALA A 172 3.94 26.58 0.69
N ILE A 173 4.25 25.86 1.77
CA ILE A 173 4.63 26.42 3.07
C ILE A 173 6.13 26.72 3.13
N TYR A 174 6.94 25.92 2.42
CA TYR A 174 8.38 26.09 2.24
C TYR A 174 8.76 25.74 0.80
N THR A 175 9.75 26.45 0.27
CA THR A 175 10.40 26.16 -1.01
C THR A 175 11.90 26.05 -0.76
N ILE A 176 12.45 24.86 -0.97
CA ILE A 176 13.83 24.54 -0.59
C ILE A 176 14.52 23.82 -1.75
N PRO A 177 15.73 24.20 -2.16
CA PRO A 177 16.52 23.43 -3.12
C PRO A 177 16.71 21.98 -2.66
N LEU A 178 16.60 21.00 -3.57
CA LEU A 178 16.81 19.60 -3.20
C LEU A 178 18.24 19.35 -2.70
N SER A 179 19.22 20.12 -3.20
CA SER A 179 20.62 20.09 -2.77
C SER A 179 20.85 20.41 -1.28
N ASP A 180 19.89 21.08 -0.63
CA ASP A 180 20.01 21.45 0.79
C ASP A 180 19.65 20.27 1.72
N PHE A 181 19.04 19.22 1.16
CA PHE A 181 18.77 17.99 1.88
C PHE A 181 20.03 17.12 1.90
N ASN A 182 20.47 16.77 3.10
CA ASN A 182 21.59 15.85 3.28
C ASN A 182 21.16 14.38 3.05
N ASP A 183 22.09 13.44 3.21
CA ASP A 183 21.82 11.99 3.07
C ASP A 183 20.70 11.47 3.99
N SER A 184 20.36 12.19 5.07
CA SER A 184 19.25 11.84 5.95
C SER A 184 17.89 12.33 5.46
N ARG A 185 17.85 13.02 4.31
CA ARG A 185 16.66 13.64 3.71
C ARG A 185 15.99 14.68 4.61
N ARG A 186 16.83 15.40 5.35
CA ARG A 186 16.41 16.41 6.33
C ARG A 186 16.99 17.76 6.02
N VAL A 187 16.27 18.80 6.39
CA VAL A 187 16.77 20.17 6.41
C VAL A 187 16.27 20.88 7.67
N GLN A 188 17.08 21.75 8.26
CA GLN A 188 16.65 22.63 9.34
C GLN A 188 16.25 23.98 8.77
N VAL A 189 15.03 24.42 9.06
CA VAL A 189 14.60 25.78 8.73
C VAL A 189 14.97 26.74 9.85
N LYS A 190 15.33 27.97 9.47
CA LYS A 190 15.71 29.02 10.43
C LYS A 190 14.48 29.66 11.10
N GLU A 191 13.38 29.74 10.35
CA GLU A 191 12.13 30.35 10.77
C GLU A 191 10.97 29.44 10.41
N ILE A 192 10.01 29.30 11.32
CA ILE A 192 8.81 28.50 11.10
C ILE A 192 7.82 29.35 10.30
N SER A 193 7.39 28.82 9.16
CA SER A 193 6.36 29.43 8.32
C SER A 193 5.10 29.64 9.16
N PRO A 194 4.45 30.83 9.10
CA PRO A 194 3.17 31.05 9.79
C PRO A 194 2.11 30.01 9.40
N LYS A 195 2.16 29.50 8.16
CA LYS A 195 1.28 28.43 7.66
C LYS A 195 1.50 27.08 8.36
N ALA A 196 2.68 26.85 8.96
CA ALA A 196 3.03 25.63 9.68
C ALA A 196 2.94 25.79 11.22
N SER A 197 2.54 26.95 11.71
CA SER A 197 2.49 27.24 13.16
C SER A 197 1.52 26.34 13.92
N ALA A 198 0.42 25.93 13.29
CA ALA A 198 -0.58 25.04 13.89
C ALA A 198 -0.11 23.59 14.05
N THR A 199 0.92 23.17 13.28
CA THR A 199 1.48 21.81 13.26
C THR A 199 2.91 21.77 13.79
N TYR A 200 3.33 22.82 14.49
CA TYR A 200 4.65 22.94 15.08
C TYR A 200 4.74 22.16 16.39
N GLU A 201 5.69 21.22 16.50
CA GLU A 201 5.85 20.35 17.68
C GLU A 201 7.20 20.54 18.40
N GLY A 202 7.88 21.66 18.17
CA GLY A 202 9.02 22.08 19.00
C GLY A 202 10.41 21.89 18.39
N ASP A 203 10.53 21.43 17.14
CA ASP A 203 11.79 21.46 16.38
C ASP A 203 11.65 22.20 15.05
N SER A 204 12.75 22.52 14.38
CA SER A 204 12.71 23.20 13.07
C SER A 204 13.13 22.27 11.92
N THR A 205 13.00 20.96 12.11
CA THR A 205 13.38 19.96 11.13
C THR A 205 12.24 19.77 10.13
N LEU A 206 12.60 19.63 8.86
CA LEU A 206 11.72 19.17 7.80
C LEU A 206 12.32 17.90 7.20
N ASP A 207 11.50 16.86 7.12
CA ASP A 207 11.85 15.58 6.53
C ASP A 207 11.03 15.36 5.26
N VAL A 208 11.67 14.81 4.23
CA VAL A 208 11.02 14.47 2.96
C VAL A 208 11.50 13.11 2.49
N SER A 209 10.59 12.22 2.07
CA SER A 209 11.00 10.93 1.48
C SER A 209 11.08 11.07 -0.02
N TYR A 210 12.23 10.83 -0.66
CA TYR A 210 12.35 10.84 -2.12
C TYR A 210 13.19 9.68 -2.66
N ASP A 211 13.02 9.35 -3.94
CA ASP A 211 13.80 8.29 -4.60
C ASP A 211 15.19 8.81 -4.99
N ASN A 212 16.19 8.56 -4.14
CA ASN A 212 17.57 8.98 -4.39
C ASN A 212 18.09 8.56 -5.78
N LYS A 213 17.67 7.40 -6.31
CA LYS A 213 18.12 6.94 -7.63
C LYS A 213 17.49 7.72 -8.77
N PHE A 214 16.27 8.22 -8.57
CA PHE A 214 15.60 9.04 -9.56
C PHE A 214 16.24 10.44 -9.63
N TRP A 215 16.67 10.99 -8.49
CA TRP A 215 17.24 12.34 -8.40
C TRP A 215 18.77 12.43 -8.54
N GLU A 216 19.46 11.30 -8.64
CA GLU A 216 20.94 11.24 -8.73
C GLU A 216 21.46 12.12 -9.89
N GLY A 217 22.28 13.13 -9.56
CA GLY A 217 22.87 14.05 -10.53
C GLY A 217 21.97 15.22 -10.94
N HIS A 218 20.78 15.33 -10.34
CA HIS A 218 19.79 16.36 -10.64
C HIS A 218 19.44 17.25 -9.43
N GLU A 219 20.10 17.06 -8.29
CA GLU A 219 19.78 17.69 -7.00
C GLU A 219 19.88 19.21 -7.06
N ASN A 220 20.94 19.74 -7.69
CA ASN A 220 21.18 21.18 -7.80
C ASN A 220 20.17 21.93 -8.70
N ASN A 221 19.41 21.21 -9.52
CA ASN A 221 18.41 21.77 -10.44
C ASN A 221 16.97 21.45 -10.04
N SER A 222 16.80 20.91 -8.82
CA SER A 222 15.50 20.45 -8.33
C SER A 222 15.06 21.27 -7.14
N THR A 223 13.76 21.53 -7.04
CA THR A 223 13.16 22.31 -5.95
C THR A 223 12.08 21.50 -5.25
N VAL A 224 12.11 21.51 -3.93
CA VAL A 224 11.13 20.86 -3.05
C VAL A 224 10.12 21.90 -2.59
N TYR A 225 8.85 21.67 -2.92
CA TYR A 225 7.70 22.45 -2.49
C TYR A 225 6.96 21.67 -1.40
N PHE A 226 7.13 22.07 -0.14
CA PHE A 226 6.36 21.47 0.96
C PHE A 226 4.95 22.03 0.95
N ILE A 227 3.95 21.16 0.88
CA ILE A 227 2.53 21.48 0.95
C ILE A 227 2.04 21.38 2.40
N SER A 228 2.54 20.39 3.13
CA SER A 228 2.30 20.21 4.57
C SER A 228 3.57 19.73 5.27
N ALA A 229 3.73 20.12 6.53
CA ALA A 229 4.80 19.66 7.39
C ALA A 229 4.38 19.69 8.87
N VAL A 230 4.71 18.62 9.58
CA VAL A 230 4.74 18.54 11.04
C VAL A 230 6.20 18.61 11.46
N HIS A 231 6.52 19.61 12.26
CA HIS A 231 7.88 19.85 12.72
C HIS A 231 8.20 18.97 13.95
N ASN A 232 8.39 17.68 13.67
CA ASN A 232 8.77 16.65 14.64
C ASN A 232 9.73 15.63 14.02
N TRP A 233 11.00 15.67 14.38
CA TRP A 233 12.02 14.74 13.88
C TRP A 233 11.78 13.29 14.31
N ASN A 234 11.07 13.08 15.42
CA ASN A 234 10.77 11.75 15.97
C ASN A 234 9.52 11.13 15.34
N HIS A 235 8.58 11.96 14.89
CA HIS A 235 7.37 11.56 14.17
C HIS A 235 7.14 12.49 12.96
N PRO A 236 8.02 12.42 11.95
CA PRO A 236 7.93 13.35 10.84
C PRO A 236 6.71 13.02 9.98
N HIS A 237 5.89 14.04 9.72
CA HIS A 237 4.83 13.98 8.74
C HIS A 237 4.99 15.13 7.74
N SER A 238 4.99 14.83 6.44
CA SER A 238 5.09 15.86 5.42
C SER A 238 4.43 15.45 4.12
N GLY A 239 3.96 16.44 3.37
CA GLY A 239 3.53 16.29 1.99
C GLY A 239 4.32 17.27 1.14
N ALA A 240 5.01 16.78 0.11
CA ALA A 240 5.85 17.61 -0.74
C ALA A 240 5.78 17.20 -2.21
N VAL A 241 6.14 18.15 -3.08
CA VAL A 241 6.33 17.93 -4.51
C VAL A 241 7.73 18.41 -4.89
N ILE A 242 8.52 17.54 -5.51
CA ILE A 242 9.86 17.83 -5.98
C ILE A 242 9.81 17.99 -7.49
N ILE A 243 10.30 19.11 -8.02
CA ILE A 243 10.21 19.42 -9.45
C ILE A 243 11.60 19.80 -9.98
N ASN A 244 11.96 19.25 -11.14
CA ASN A 244 13.06 19.72 -11.97
C ASN A 244 12.53 20.05 -13.36
N LYS A 245 12.60 21.34 -13.71
CA LYS A 245 12.09 21.86 -14.98
C LYS A 245 12.93 21.48 -16.19
N THR A 246 14.24 21.46 -16.02
CA THR A 246 15.20 21.20 -17.08
C THR A 246 15.04 19.77 -17.61
N GLU A 247 14.93 18.81 -16.69
CA GLU A 247 14.82 17.38 -16.98
C GLU A 247 13.37 16.88 -17.04
N LYS A 248 12.43 17.78 -16.78
CA LYS A 248 10.98 17.54 -16.77
C LYS A 248 10.56 16.42 -15.81
N MET A 249 11.18 16.40 -14.63
CA MET A 249 10.97 15.39 -13.60
C MET A 249 10.08 15.93 -12.49
N VAL A 250 9.23 15.06 -11.95
CA VAL A 250 8.41 15.35 -10.78
C VAL A 250 8.35 14.14 -9.85
N GLU A 251 8.40 14.37 -8.54
CA GLU A 251 8.08 13.40 -7.51
C GLU A 251 7.09 13.99 -6.52
N PHE A 252 5.98 13.31 -6.31
CA PHE A 252 5.00 13.56 -5.26
C PHE A 252 5.31 12.64 -4.10
N THR A 253 5.35 13.18 -2.89
CA THR A 253 5.70 12.38 -1.71
C THR A 253 4.90 12.78 -0.49
N HIS A 254 4.54 11.77 0.29
CA HIS A 254 3.98 11.88 1.62
C HIS A 254 4.80 11.00 2.56
N LEU A 255 5.28 11.58 3.65
CA LEU A 255 5.97 10.91 4.73
C LEU A 255 5.05 10.89 5.96
N GLY A 256 4.98 9.74 6.62
CA GLY A 256 4.19 9.52 7.85
C GLY A 256 2.77 9.04 7.57
#